data_AF-A0A093C8I1-F1
#
_entry.id   AF-A0A093C8I1-F1
#
_cell.length_a   1.000
_cell.length_b   1.000
_cell.length_c   1.000
_cell.angle_alpha   90.00
_cell.angle_beta   90.00
_cell.angle_gamma   90.00
#
_symmetry.space_group_name_H-M   'P 1'
#
loop_
_entity.id
_entity.type
_entity.pdbx_description
1 polymer ?
#
loop_
_entity_poly.entity_id
_entity_poly.type
_entity_poly.pdbx_seq_one_letter_code
_entity_poly.pdbx_strand_id
1 'polypeptide(L)'
;GVPVNSRVSSKIQQLLNTLKRPKRPPLKEFFVDDFEELLEVQQPDPNQPKPEGNQVNVLKGEPLGVVTNWPPSLLAALQRWGTTQPKAPCLTALDTTGKAIYTLTYG
;
A
#
# COMPACT_ATOMS: atom_id res chain seq x y z
N GLY A 1 -35.09 -58.51 -27.86
CA GLY A 1 -33.82 -59.25 -27.65
C GLY A 1 -33.54 -59.26 -26.17
N VAL A 2 -33.41 -60.44 -25.58
CA VAL A 2 -33.11 -60.63 -24.15
C VAL A 2 -31.69 -60.12 -23.89
N PRO A 3 -31.45 -59.25 -22.89
CA PRO A 3 -30.10 -58.76 -22.63
C PRO A 3 -29.25 -59.93 -22.15
N VAL A 4 -28.19 -60.24 -22.90
CA VAL A 4 -27.16 -61.20 -22.52
C VAL A 4 -26.40 -60.64 -21.33
N ASN A 5 -26.92 -60.91 -20.14
CA ASN A 5 -26.20 -60.63 -18.91
C ASN A 5 -24.97 -61.56 -18.91
N SER A 6 -23.79 -60.98 -19.12
CA SER A 6 -22.52 -61.69 -19.07
C SER A 6 -22.47 -62.47 -17.75
N ARG A 7 -22.56 -63.81 -17.83
CA ARG A 7 -22.45 -64.68 -16.66
C ARG A 7 -21.01 -64.69 -16.19
N VAL A 8 -20.65 -63.64 -15.48
CA VAL A 8 -19.39 -63.52 -14.77
C VAL A 8 -19.48 -64.37 -13.50
N SER A 9 -18.46 -65.20 -13.23
CA SER A 9 -18.44 -65.99 -12.00
C SER A 9 -18.38 -65.09 -10.76
N SER A 10 -18.92 -65.52 -9.63
CA SER A 10 -18.92 -64.77 -8.37
C SER A 10 -17.53 -64.29 -7.96
N LYS A 11 -16.51 -65.11 -8.26
CA LYS A 11 -15.10 -64.82 -7.98
C LYS A 11 -14.57 -63.67 -8.84
N ILE A 12 -14.94 -63.63 -10.11
CA ILE A 12 -14.59 -62.51 -11.01
C ILE A 12 -15.35 -61.24 -10.60
N GLN A 13 -16.63 -61.36 -10.21
CA GLN A 13 -17.40 -60.23 -9.68
C GLN A 13 -16.83 -59.67 -8.37
N GLN A 14 -16.38 -60.52 -7.45
CA GLN A 14 -15.71 -60.08 -6.23
C GLN A 14 -14.39 -59.36 -6.55
N LEU A 15 -13.57 -59.90 -7.45
CA LEU A 15 -12.31 -59.28 -7.86
C LEU A 15 -12.54 -57.91 -8.51
N LEU A 16 -13.53 -57.81 -9.40
CA LEU A 16 -13.88 -56.54 -10.04
C LEU A 16 -14.41 -55.51 -9.03
N ASN A 17 -15.03 -55.94 -7.92
CA ASN A 17 -15.45 -55.03 -6.86
C ASN A 17 -14.28 -54.56 -6.00
N THR A 18 -13.26 -55.39 -5.75
CA THR A 18 -12.08 -55.00 -4.95
C THR A 18 -11.03 -54.21 -5.74
N LEU A 19 -10.99 -54.36 -7.06
CA LEU A 19 -10.15 -53.57 -7.97
C LEU A 19 -10.69 -52.15 -8.22
N LYS A 20 -11.90 -51.83 -7.74
CA LYS A 20 -12.40 -50.45 -7.75
C LYS A 20 -11.52 -49.63 -6.82
N ARG A 21 -10.85 -48.62 -7.37
CA ARG A 21 -10.06 -47.66 -6.59
C ARG A 21 -10.92 -47.13 -5.44
N PRO A 22 -10.52 -47.30 -4.17
CA PRO A 22 -11.28 -46.73 -3.07
C PRO A 22 -11.41 -45.23 -3.31
N LYS A 23 -12.64 -44.72 -3.27
CA LYS A 23 -12.88 -43.29 -3.36
C LYS A 23 -12.15 -42.68 -2.17
N ARG A 24 -11.08 -41.93 -2.43
CA ARG A 24 -10.46 -41.10 -1.40
C ARG A 24 -11.57 -40.16 -0.89
N PRO A 25 -11.86 -40.12 0.42
CA PRO A 25 -12.72 -39.07 0.95
C PRO A 25 -12.16 -37.71 0.48
N PRO A 26 -13.02 -36.76 0.09
CA PRO A 26 -12.59 -35.48 -0.44
C PRO A 26 -11.69 -34.78 0.58
N LEU A 27 -10.60 -34.20 0.09
CA LEU A 27 -9.53 -33.61 0.89
C LEU A 27 -10.07 -32.65 1.97
N LYS A 28 -11.16 -31.93 1.67
CA LYS A 28 -11.77 -30.93 2.54
C LYS A 28 -12.09 -31.46 3.94
N GLU A 29 -12.58 -32.69 4.09
CA GLU A 29 -12.94 -33.29 5.40
C GLU A 29 -11.73 -33.57 6.30
N PHE A 30 -10.52 -33.65 5.75
CA PHE A 30 -9.27 -33.77 6.55
C PHE A 30 -8.74 -32.42 7.05
N PHE A 31 -9.27 -31.30 6.56
CA PHE A 31 -8.78 -29.95 6.88
C PHE A 31 -9.83 -29.07 7.55
N VAL A 32 -10.98 -29.62 7.97
CA VAL A 32 -12.04 -28.81 8.61
C VAL A 32 -11.74 -28.57 10.10
N ASP A 33 -11.07 -29.49 10.78
CA ASP A 33 -10.93 -29.39 12.25
C ASP A 33 -9.74 -28.51 12.71
N ASP A 34 -8.66 -28.37 11.92
CA ASP A 34 -7.50 -27.57 12.34
C ASP A 34 -7.60 -26.07 11.97
N PHE A 35 -8.55 -25.68 11.10
CA PHE A 35 -8.65 -24.31 10.60
C PHE A 35 -9.63 -23.44 11.40
N GLU A 36 -10.60 -24.06 12.06
CA GLU A 36 -11.62 -23.34 12.83
C GLU A 36 -11.09 -22.94 14.23
N GLU A 37 -10.18 -23.73 14.82
CA GLU A 37 -9.51 -23.44 16.10
C GLU A 37 -8.41 -22.35 15.97
N LEU A 38 -7.71 -22.27 14.84
CA LEU A 38 -6.70 -21.22 14.60
C LEU A 38 -7.29 -19.84 14.25
N LEU A 39 -8.60 -19.76 14.04
CA LEU A 39 -9.36 -18.52 13.87
C LEU A 39 -10.01 -18.04 15.17
N GLU A 40 -9.69 -18.65 16.31
CA GLU A 40 -9.92 -18.01 17.60
C GLU A 40 -9.01 -16.78 17.72
N VAL A 41 -9.58 -15.66 17.29
CA VAL A 41 -9.07 -14.30 17.40
C VAL A 41 -8.28 -14.17 18.70
N GLN A 42 -6.97 -13.95 18.58
CA GLN A 42 -6.10 -13.67 19.72
C GLN A 42 -6.77 -12.55 20.54
N GLN A 43 -7.41 -12.90 21.65
CA GLN A 43 -8.12 -11.93 22.47
C GLN A 43 -7.05 -10.99 23.02
N PRO A 44 -7.05 -9.70 22.63
CA PRO A 44 -6.06 -8.77 23.13
C PRO A 44 -6.17 -8.75 24.67
N ASP A 45 -5.02 -8.75 25.35
CA ASP A 45 -4.94 -8.79 26.81
C ASP A 45 -5.90 -7.75 27.41
N PRO A 46 -6.83 -8.15 28.30
CA PRO A 46 -7.77 -7.23 28.96
C PRO A 46 -7.07 -6.07 29.71
N ASN A 47 -5.81 -6.26 30.09
CA ASN A 47 -4.99 -5.25 30.76
C ASN A 47 -4.17 -4.38 29.79
N GLN A 48 -4.32 -4.56 28.48
CA GLN A 48 -3.60 -3.76 27.49
C GLN A 48 -4.02 -2.28 27.66
N PRO A 49 -3.06 -1.37 27.93
CA PRO A 49 -3.38 0.04 28.08
C PRO A 49 -3.94 0.57 26.77
N LYS A 50 -5.09 1.24 26.85
CA LYS A 50 -5.66 1.95 25.70
C LYS A 50 -4.74 3.11 25.36
N PRO A 51 -4.54 3.42 24.06
CA PRO A 51 -3.78 4.62 23.69
C PRO A 51 -4.40 5.83 24.38
N GLU A 52 -3.63 6.47 25.24
CA GLU A 52 -4.04 7.65 25.99
C GLU A 52 -3.93 8.90 25.11
N GLY A 53 -4.90 9.80 25.23
CA GLY A 53 -4.91 11.09 24.54
C GLY A 53 -5.81 11.15 23.30
N ASN A 54 -6.09 12.37 22.85
CA ASN A 54 -6.87 12.61 21.64
C ASN A 54 -6.06 12.21 20.40
N GLN A 55 -6.71 11.57 19.43
CA GLN A 55 -6.08 11.28 18.14
C GLN A 55 -5.63 12.60 17.49
N VAL A 56 -4.33 12.71 17.24
CA VAL A 56 -3.77 13.86 16.54
C VAL A 56 -3.97 13.67 15.04
N ASN A 57 -4.80 14.53 14.45
CA ASN A 57 -4.94 14.60 12.99
C ASN A 57 -3.88 15.56 12.44
N VAL A 58 -3.25 15.16 11.34
CA VAL A 58 -2.33 16.05 10.61
C VAL A 58 -3.13 17.24 10.08
N LEU A 59 -2.78 18.44 10.54
CA LEU A 59 -3.35 19.67 10.01
C LEU A 59 -2.79 19.90 8.61
N LYS A 60 -3.63 19.67 7.59
CA LYS A 60 -3.31 20.09 6.22
C LYS A 60 -3.51 21.60 6.13
N GLY A 61 -2.45 22.33 5.82
CA GLY A 61 -2.53 23.77 5.53
C GLY A 61 -3.31 24.04 4.24
N GLU A 62 -3.51 25.33 3.94
CA GLU A 62 -4.08 25.75 2.66
C GLU A 62 -3.21 25.18 1.51
N PRO A 63 -3.81 24.51 0.52
CA PRO A 63 -3.05 24.07 -0.64
C PRO A 63 -2.47 25.31 -1.29
N LEU A 64 -1.15 25.32 -1.50
CA LEU A 64 -0.54 26.30 -2.40
C LEU A 64 -1.33 26.20 -3.70
N GLY A 65 -2.03 27.27 -4.09
CA GLY A 65 -2.77 27.29 -5.33
C GLY A 65 -1.88 26.79 -6.47
N VAL A 66 -2.46 26.23 -7.52
CA VAL A 66 -1.68 25.82 -8.70
C VAL A 66 -1.18 27.09 -9.39
N VAL A 67 -0.13 27.68 -8.83
CA VAL A 67 0.54 28.88 -9.32
C VAL A 67 1.43 28.38 -10.45
N THR A 68 0.84 28.13 -11.62
CA THR A 68 1.53 27.66 -12.83
C THR A 68 2.57 28.65 -13.37
N ASN A 69 2.65 29.84 -12.76
CA ASN A 69 3.54 30.93 -13.11
C ASN A 69 4.81 30.98 -12.23
N TRP A 70 5.15 29.95 -11.46
CA TRP A 70 6.50 29.86 -10.89
C TRP A 70 7.51 29.57 -12.01
N PRO A 71 8.64 30.31 -12.06
CA PRO A 71 9.70 30.00 -12.99
C PRO A 71 10.21 28.56 -12.73
N PRO A 72 10.44 27.76 -13.78
CA PRO A 72 10.79 26.34 -13.65
C PRO A 72 12.22 26.11 -13.12
N SER A 73 13.03 27.17 -13.01
CA SER A 73 14.39 27.11 -12.51
C SER A 73 14.82 28.44 -11.89
N LEU A 74 15.88 28.42 -11.08
CA LEU A 74 16.48 29.63 -10.53
C LEU A 74 16.91 30.60 -11.64
N LEU A 75 17.49 30.09 -12.72
CA LEU A 75 17.91 30.92 -13.85
C LEU A 75 16.71 31.59 -14.54
N ALA A 76 15.62 30.86 -14.76
CA ALA A 76 14.39 31.43 -15.33
C ALA A 76 13.79 32.49 -14.40
N ALA A 77 13.90 32.29 -13.10
CA ALA A 77 13.54 33.26 -12.07
C ALA A 77 14.37 34.54 -12.21
N LEU A 78 15.69 34.42 -12.22
CA LEU A 78 16.62 35.54 -12.34
C LEU A 78 16.39 36.33 -13.64
N GLN A 79 16.22 35.65 -14.77
CA GLN A 79 15.92 36.31 -16.05
C GLN A 79 14.58 37.06 -16.02
N ARG A 80 13.54 36.45 -15.44
CA ARG A 80 12.23 37.09 -15.30
C ARG A 80 12.29 38.32 -14.41
N TRP A 81 12.93 38.26 -13.26
CA TRP A 81 13.02 39.42 -12.35
C TRP A 81 14.02 40.48 -12.85
N GLY A 82 15.09 40.09 -13.53
CA GLY A 82 15.99 41.01 -14.23
C GLY A 82 15.30 41.82 -15.32
N THR A 83 14.32 41.23 -16.01
CA THR A 83 13.56 41.94 -17.05
C THR A 83 12.37 42.72 -16.49
N THR A 84 11.61 42.14 -15.57
CA THR A 84 10.39 42.76 -15.04
C THR A 84 10.65 43.78 -13.94
N GLN A 85 11.71 43.61 -13.16
CA GLN A 85 12.05 44.45 -12.00
C GLN A 85 13.58 44.66 -11.88
N PRO A 86 14.23 45.23 -12.91
CA PRO A 86 15.69 45.38 -12.93
C PRO A 86 16.24 46.18 -11.76
N LYS A 87 15.47 47.12 -11.21
CA LYS A 87 15.87 47.98 -10.09
C LYS A 87 15.59 47.39 -8.71
N ALA A 88 14.91 46.24 -8.63
CA ALA A 88 14.61 45.62 -7.36
C ALA A 88 15.89 44.99 -6.76
N PRO A 89 16.10 45.07 -5.43
CA PRO A 89 17.25 44.47 -4.78
C PRO A 89 17.18 42.94 -4.88
N CYS A 90 18.30 42.31 -5.23
CA CYS A 90 18.39 40.85 -5.39
C CYS A 90 19.42 40.20 -4.44
N LEU A 91 20.42 40.96 -3.99
CA LEU A 91 21.46 40.49 -3.08
C LEU A 91 21.94 41.63 -2.19
N THR A 92 22.05 41.38 -0.89
CA THR A 92 22.62 42.33 0.08
C THR A 92 23.78 41.67 0.81
N ALA A 93 24.96 42.27 0.73
CA ALA A 93 26.13 41.89 1.51
C ALA A 93 26.14 42.64 2.84
N LEU A 94 26.36 41.92 3.94
CA LEU A 94 26.41 42.47 5.30
C LEU A 94 27.84 42.41 5.86
N ASP A 95 28.18 43.31 6.77
CA ASP A 95 29.42 43.24 7.56
C ASP A 95 29.30 42.27 8.76
N THR A 96 30.37 42.14 9.54
CA THR A 96 30.41 41.30 10.75
C THR A 96 29.46 41.77 11.86
N THR A 97 28.93 42.99 11.75
CA THR A 97 27.94 43.57 12.68
C THR A 97 26.50 43.42 12.19
N GLY A 98 26.30 42.85 10.99
CA GLY A 98 24.99 42.67 10.35
C GLY A 98 24.50 43.90 9.58
N LYS A 99 25.33 44.93 9.40
CA LYS A 99 24.97 46.13 8.65
C LYS A 99 25.18 45.91 7.15
N ALA A 100 24.26 46.39 6.33
CA ALA A 100 24.38 46.32 4.87
C ALA A 100 25.56 47.17 4.36
N ILE A 101 26.50 46.52 3.66
CA ILE A 101 27.63 47.16 2.97
C ILE A 101 27.25 47.48 1.53
N TYR A 102 26.62 46.53 0.84
CA TYR A 102 26.32 46.66 -0.58
C TYR A 102 25.03 45.94 -0.95
N THR A 103 24.24 46.53 -1.85
CA THR A 103 23.01 45.93 -2.38
C THR A 103 23.08 45.94 -3.90
N LEU A 104 22.95 44.77 -4.49
CA LEU A 104 22.84 44.57 -5.93
C LEU A 104 21.37 44.52 -6.35
N THR A 105 21.12 44.95 -7.58
CA THR A 105 19.83 44.85 -8.25
C THR A 105 19.82 43.74 -9.30
N TYR A 106 18.65 43.36 -9.80
CA TYR A 106 18.55 42.30 -10.82
C TYR A 106 19.06 42.71 -12.21
N GLY A 107 19.05 44.01 -12.53
CA GLY A 107 19.55 44.58 -13.80
C GLY A 107 20.88 45.28 -13.64
#